data_AF-A0A851V9T0-F1
#
_entry.id   AF-A0A851V9T0-F1
#
_cell.length_a   1.000
_cell.length_b   1.000
_cell.length_c   1.000
_cell.angle_alpha   90.00
_cell.angle_beta   90.00
_cell.angle_gamma   90.00
#
_symmetry.space_group_name_H-M   'P 1'
#
loop_
_entity.id
_entity.type
_entity.pdbx_description
1 polymer ?
#
loop_
_entity_poly.entity_id
_entity_poly.type
_entity_poly.pdbx_seq_one_letter_code
_entity_poly.pdbx_strand_id
1 'polypeptide(L)'
;ACVCEKNKRVTNCRLQQNGQCQCQAIGSGVTVDCNTLTSKCLLMKAEVMGSKSGRREKPKDAFEDTDGLYDPECENSGAFKAKQCNGTTCWCVNTAGVRRTDKHDADLKCNQLVRTMWIIIEMKHAERDAPLNAESLKKFFTDTITSRYQLNGRFIASVLYENPYITIDLKQNASHKVPGDVDIADVAYYFEKDVKGQSIFHNDAGLNVSIDNEPVKLEKTVVYYVDEIAPEFSMKSLTPGLIAVIVVVVIAIVAAVVVLVSSNK
;
A
#
# COMPACT_ATOMS: atom_id res chain seq x y z
N ALA A 1 31.18 6.01 9.48
CA ALA A 1 29.99 5.24 9.03
C ALA A 1 28.83 5.56 9.97
N CYS A 2 27.59 5.35 9.54
CA CYS A 2 26.38 5.58 10.34
C CYS A 2 25.36 4.46 10.09
N VAL A 3 24.36 4.34 10.96
CA VAL A 3 23.27 3.36 10.84
C VAL A 3 22.00 4.06 10.36
N CYS A 4 21.29 3.42 9.43
CA CYS A 4 20.04 3.92 8.88
C CYS A 4 18.85 3.35 9.64
N GLU A 5 18.49 3.97 10.76
CA GLU A 5 17.46 3.44 11.68
C GLU A 5 16.11 3.19 10.98
N LYS A 6 15.74 4.05 10.03
CA LYS A 6 14.47 3.99 9.31
C LYS A 6 14.48 3.08 8.09
N ASN A 7 15.62 2.51 7.72
CA ASN A 7 15.70 1.63 6.55
C ASN A 7 16.89 0.66 6.61
N LYS A 8 16.60 -0.62 6.86
CA LYS A 8 17.61 -1.69 6.88
C LYS A 8 18.08 -2.16 5.50
N ARG A 9 17.43 -1.73 4.42
CA ARG A 9 17.68 -2.17 3.03
C ARG A 9 18.57 -1.18 2.28
N VAL A 10 19.67 -0.78 2.92
CA VAL A 10 20.62 0.19 2.40
C VAL A 10 22.06 -0.31 2.50
N THR A 11 22.95 0.31 1.74
CA THR A 11 24.40 0.06 1.75
C THR A 11 25.15 1.38 1.72
N ASN A 12 26.48 1.34 1.85
CA ASN A 12 27.36 2.50 1.66
C ASN A 12 27.01 3.73 2.53
N CYS A 13 26.59 3.49 3.77
CA CYS A 13 26.17 4.54 4.70
C CYS A 13 27.32 5.44 5.16
N ARG A 14 27.14 6.75 5.01
CA ARG A 14 28.12 7.79 5.34
C ARG A 14 27.47 8.89 6.17
N LEU A 15 28.18 9.30 7.22
CA LEU A 15 27.79 10.44 8.03
C LEU A 15 28.27 11.71 7.33
N GLN A 16 27.35 12.61 7.02
CA GLN A 16 27.61 13.89 6.39
C GLN A 16 28.11 14.91 7.43
N GLN A 17 28.75 15.99 6.96
CA GLN A 17 29.30 17.04 7.83
C GLN A 17 28.23 17.73 8.69
N ASN A 18 26.98 17.77 8.21
CA ASN A 18 25.83 18.32 8.93
C ASN A 18 25.19 17.31 9.92
N GLY A 19 25.82 16.16 10.16
CA GLY A 19 25.32 15.11 11.05
C GLY A 19 24.25 14.19 10.44
N GLN A 20 23.83 14.41 9.18
CA GLN A 20 22.85 13.54 8.53
C GLN A 20 23.48 12.23 8.06
N CYS A 21 22.79 11.11 8.29
CA CYS A 21 23.21 9.82 7.76
C CYS A 21 22.60 9.63 6.36
N GLN A 22 23.45 9.45 5.35
CA GLN A 22 23.04 9.15 3.98
C GLN A 22 23.55 7.77 3.57
N CYS A 23 22.70 6.98 2.94
CA CYS A 23 23.04 5.66 2.43
C CYS A 23 22.59 5.50 0.98
N GLN A 24 22.95 4.39 0.34
CA GLN A 24 22.43 4.00 -0.97
C GLN A 24 21.38 2.91 -0.82
N ALA A 25 20.19 3.14 -1.39
CA ALA A 25 19.14 2.12 -1.43
C ALA A 25 19.60 0.91 -2.26
N ILE A 26 19.44 -0.29 -1.70
CA ILE A 26 19.82 -1.52 -2.39
C ILE A 26 19.04 -1.63 -3.70
N GLY A 27 19.77 -1.86 -4.78
CA GLY A 27 19.21 -2.14 -6.10
C GLY A 27 18.96 -0.95 -7.01
N SER A 28 18.58 0.21 -6.47
CA SER A 28 18.56 1.45 -7.27
C SER A 28 19.90 2.19 -7.23
N GLY A 29 20.66 2.06 -6.13
CA GLY A 29 21.84 2.89 -5.88
C GLY A 29 21.53 4.35 -5.54
N VAL A 30 20.24 4.73 -5.48
CA VAL A 30 19.78 6.09 -5.17
C VAL A 30 20.14 6.42 -3.72
N THR A 31 20.67 7.63 -3.50
CA THR A 31 20.97 8.14 -2.16
C THR A 31 19.68 8.39 -1.38
N VAL A 32 19.61 7.88 -0.15
CA VAL A 32 18.48 8.07 0.76
C VAL A 32 18.93 8.77 2.03
N ASP A 33 18.07 9.65 2.56
CA ASP A 33 18.23 10.28 3.87
C ASP A 33 17.63 9.37 4.94
N CYS A 34 18.46 8.94 5.90
CA CYS A 34 18.05 8.04 6.97
C CYS A 34 17.23 8.72 8.08
N ASN A 35 17.10 10.05 8.03
CA ASN A 35 16.25 10.80 8.93
C ASN A 35 14.78 10.84 8.50
N THR A 36 14.44 10.35 7.31
CA THR A 36 13.06 10.27 6.81
C THR A 36 12.70 8.83 6.45
N LEU A 37 11.42 8.56 6.23
CA LEU A 37 11.02 7.26 5.68
C LEU A 37 11.50 7.18 4.23
N THR A 38 12.18 6.08 3.87
CA THR A 38 12.52 5.81 2.47
C THR A 38 11.25 5.48 1.68
N SER A 39 11.16 5.96 0.44
CA SER A 39 9.95 5.76 -0.37
C SER A 39 9.63 4.29 -0.67
N LYS A 40 8.34 4.00 -0.82
CA LYS A 40 7.81 2.67 -1.16
C LYS A 40 8.46 2.08 -2.41
N CYS A 41 8.66 2.86 -3.47
CA CYS A 41 9.26 2.37 -4.73
C CYS A 41 10.67 1.81 -4.50
N LEU A 42 11.52 2.58 -3.81
CA LEU A 42 12.89 2.17 -3.53
C LEU A 42 12.94 0.93 -2.62
N LEU A 43 12.05 0.85 -1.64
CA LEU A 43 11.96 -0.29 -0.74
C LEU A 43 11.44 -1.56 -1.43
N MET A 44 10.48 -1.42 -2.34
CA MET A 44 9.98 -2.53 -3.17
C MET A 44 11.08 -3.05 -4.09
N LYS A 45 11.82 -2.16 -4.76
CA LYS A 45 12.98 -2.56 -5.59
C LYS A 45 14.03 -3.32 -4.78
N ALA A 46 14.39 -2.81 -3.60
CA ALA A 46 15.32 -3.48 -2.70
C ALA A 46 14.82 -4.87 -2.26
N GLU A 47 13.52 -5.02 -2.01
CA GLU A 47 12.91 -6.30 -1.63
C GLU A 47 13.05 -7.36 -2.72
N VAL A 48 12.71 -6.99 -3.96
CA VAL A 48 12.69 -7.93 -5.06
C VAL A 48 14.11 -8.37 -5.43
N MET A 49 15.10 -7.50 -5.27
CA MET A 49 16.50 -7.87 -5.52
C MET A 49 17.03 -8.92 -4.54
N GLY A 50 16.64 -8.87 -3.26
CA GLY A 50 16.97 -9.95 -2.31
C GLY A 50 16.31 -11.29 -2.66
N SER A 51 15.23 -11.28 -3.44
CA SER A 51 14.43 -12.45 -3.81
C SER A 51 14.91 -13.16 -5.09
N LYS A 52 15.87 -12.59 -5.84
CA LYS A 52 16.33 -13.14 -7.15
C LYS A 52 17.43 -14.20 -7.03
N SER A 53 18.09 -14.36 -5.87
CA SER A 53 19.15 -15.37 -5.70
C SER A 53 18.55 -16.78 -5.76
N GLY A 54 18.95 -17.58 -6.77
CA GLY A 54 18.56 -19.00 -6.90
C GLY A 54 17.27 -19.30 -7.68
N ARG A 55 16.63 -18.32 -8.32
CA ARG A 55 15.44 -18.57 -9.16
C ARG A 55 15.81 -19.11 -10.54
N ARG A 56 15.16 -20.21 -10.94
CA ARG A 56 15.19 -20.78 -12.30
C ARG A 56 14.51 -19.84 -13.29
N GLU A 57 14.98 -19.81 -14.55
CA GLU A 57 14.28 -19.14 -15.65
C GLU A 57 12.84 -19.65 -15.75
N LYS A 58 11.88 -18.72 -15.76
CA LYS A 58 10.46 -19.06 -15.95
C LYS A 58 10.20 -19.38 -17.43
N PRO A 59 9.30 -20.33 -17.75
CA PRO A 59 8.86 -20.57 -19.12
C PRO A 59 8.29 -19.31 -19.79
N LYS A 60 8.41 -19.19 -21.12
CA LYS A 60 7.98 -18.00 -21.88
C LYS A 60 6.49 -17.67 -21.75
N ASP A 61 5.66 -18.68 -21.47
CA ASP A 61 4.20 -18.55 -21.33
C ASP A 61 3.73 -18.46 -19.87
N ALA A 62 4.66 -18.32 -18.91
CA ALA A 62 4.30 -18.21 -17.51
C ALA A 62 3.69 -16.83 -17.21
N PHE A 63 2.41 -16.81 -16.82
CA PHE A 63 1.75 -15.60 -16.35
C PHE A 63 2.16 -15.29 -14.90
N GLU A 64 2.75 -14.12 -14.68
CA GLU A 64 3.05 -13.61 -13.34
C GLU A 64 1.93 -12.67 -12.87
N ASP A 65 1.25 -13.08 -11.79
CA ASP A 65 0.40 -12.18 -11.01
C ASP A 65 1.30 -11.19 -10.27
N THR A 66 1.34 -9.95 -10.76
CA THR A 66 2.16 -8.85 -10.25
C THR A 66 1.33 -7.85 -9.46
N ASP A 67 0.10 -8.19 -9.06
CA ASP A 67 -0.83 -7.24 -8.43
C ASP A 67 -0.46 -6.89 -6.97
N GLY A 68 0.69 -7.38 -6.49
CA GLY A 68 1.30 -7.00 -5.21
C GLY A 68 2.74 -6.52 -5.35
N LEU A 69 3.71 -7.43 -5.17
CA LEU A 69 5.14 -7.11 -5.21
C LEU A 69 5.72 -7.40 -6.59
N TYR A 70 6.27 -6.36 -7.24
CA TYR A 70 6.99 -6.44 -8.52
C TYR A 70 8.28 -5.64 -8.43
N ASP A 71 9.17 -5.73 -9.43
CA ASP A 71 10.40 -4.93 -9.52
C ASP A 71 10.08 -3.56 -10.17
N PRO A 72 9.90 -2.47 -9.40
CA PRO A 72 9.37 -1.24 -9.96
C PRO A 72 10.46 -0.39 -10.61
N GLU A 73 10.13 0.36 -11.63
CA GLU A 73 10.92 1.51 -12.06
C GLU A 73 10.62 2.72 -11.18
N CYS A 74 11.69 3.29 -10.60
CA CYS A 74 11.63 4.46 -9.74
C CYS A 74 12.36 5.63 -10.38
N GLU A 75 11.87 6.84 -10.15
CA GLU A 75 12.60 8.08 -10.36
C GLU A 75 13.70 8.24 -9.29
N ASN A 76 14.66 9.13 -9.53
CA ASN A 76 15.73 9.45 -8.56
C ASN A 76 15.19 10.07 -7.26
N SER A 77 14.01 10.68 -7.30
CA SER A 77 13.29 11.16 -6.11
C SER A 77 12.71 10.01 -5.26
N GLY A 78 12.75 8.78 -5.77
CA GLY A 78 12.11 7.61 -5.17
C GLY A 78 10.63 7.45 -5.50
N ALA A 79 10.05 8.33 -6.32
CA ALA A 79 8.69 8.15 -6.83
C ALA A 79 8.62 7.00 -7.84
N PHE A 80 7.44 6.41 -8.00
CA PHE A 80 7.20 5.46 -9.10
C PHE A 80 7.20 6.20 -10.44
N LYS A 81 7.78 5.59 -11.48
CA LYS A 81 7.43 5.99 -12.85
C LYS A 81 5.97 5.60 -13.12
N ALA A 82 5.22 6.46 -13.80
CA ALA A 82 3.80 6.22 -14.09
C ALA A 82 3.57 4.93 -14.89
N LYS A 83 4.49 4.59 -15.78
CA LYS A 83 4.51 3.34 -16.53
C LYS A 83 5.46 2.35 -15.87
N GLN A 84 4.98 1.12 -15.71
CA GLN A 84 5.74 -0.02 -15.20
C GLN A 84 5.69 -1.14 -16.23
N CYS A 85 6.79 -1.88 -16.39
CA CYS A 85 6.88 -2.95 -17.37
C CYS A 85 7.61 -4.17 -16.79
N ASN A 86 7.18 -5.36 -17.20
CA ASN A 86 7.88 -6.62 -17.00
C ASN A 86 7.99 -7.32 -18.37
N GLY A 87 9.19 -7.33 -18.95
CA GLY A 87 9.38 -7.75 -20.34
C GLY A 87 8.64 -6.83 -21.31
N THR A 88 7.78 -7.41 -22.14
CA THR A 88 6.95 -6.67 -23.11
C THR A 88 5.60 -6.22 -22.54
N THR A 89 5.27 -6.62 -21.31
CA THR A 89 3.98 -6.32 -20.68
C THR A 89 4.11 -5.11 -19.76
N CYS A 90 3.32 -4.06 -20.02
CA CYS A 90 3.33 -2.81 -19.29
C CYS A 90 1.96 -2.46 -18.71
N TRP A 91 1.93 -1.64 -17.66
CA TRP A 91 0.73 -1.12 -17.02
C TRP A 91 1.00 0.26 -16.42
N CYS A 92 -0.05 1.04 -16.18
CA CYS A 92 0.08 2.29 -15.43
C CYS A 92 -0.14 2.06 -13.94
N VAL A 93 0.57 2.84 -13.12
CA VAL A 93 0.44 2.83 -11.66
C VAL A 93 0.11 4.22 -11.11
N ASN A 94 -0.42 4.24 -9.90
CA ASN A 94 -0.58 5.46 -9.10
C ASN A 94 0.67 5.78 -8.27
N THR A 95 0.62 6.87 -7.49
CA THR A 95 1.73 7.27 -6.59
C THR A 95 2.06 6.22 -5.52
N ALA A 96 1.14 5.30 -5.21
CA ALA A 96 1.36 4.18 -4.30
C ALA A 96 1.91 2.92 -5.00
N GLY A 97 2.22 2.98 -6.31
CA GLY A 97 2.73 1.85 -7.09
C GLY A 97 1.68 0.78 -7.39
N VAL A 98 0.40 1.07 -7.21
CA VAL A 98 -0.69 0.14 -7.46
C VAL A 98 -1.17 0.29 -8.90
N ARG A 99 -1.35 -0.85 -9.58
CA ARG A 99 -1.82 -0.90 -10.95
C ARG A 99 -3.22 -0.28 -11.06
N ARG A 100 -3.39 0.59 -12.06
CA ARG A 100 -4.64 1.31 -12.33
C ARG A 100 -5.14 1.16 -13.76
N THR A 101 -4.51 0.27 -14.54
CA THR A 101 -4.94 -0.08 -15.90
C THR A 101 -4.81 -1.58 -16.16
N ASP A 102 -5.45 -2.07 -17.21
CA ASP A 102 -5.09 -3.37 -17.77
C ASP A 102 -3.62 -3.41 -18.20
N LYS A 103 -3.09 -4.63 -18.28
CA LYS A 103 -1.76 -4.90 -18.82
C LYS A 103 -1.84 -4.85 -20.34
N HIS A 104 -0.94 -4.09 -20.95
CA HIS A 104 -0.81 -3.90 -22.40
C HIS A 104 0.63 -4.12 -22.84
N ASP A 105 0.91 -3.92 -24.12
CA ASP A 105 2.26 -3.95 -24.67
C ASP A 105 3.06 -2.67 -24.33
N ALA A 106 4.27 -2.59 -24.91
CA ALA A 106 5.18 -1.47 -24.74
C ALA A 106 4.67 -0.14 -25.32
N ASP A 107 3.59 -0.11 -26.10
CA ASP A 107 3.06 1.15 -26.66
C ASP A 107 2.13 1.88 -25.69
N LEU A 108 1.73 1.23 -24.58
CA LEU A 108 0.93 1.84 -23.51
C LEU A 108 1.52 3.18 -23.07
N LYS A 109 0.67 4.22 -23.03
CA LYS A 109 1.03 5.57 -22.60
C LYS A 109 0.43 5.85 -21.21
N CYS A 110 1.31 6.16 -20.26
CA CYS A 110 0.93 6.60 -18.91
C CYS A 110 1.38 8.05 -18.76
N ASN A 111 0.55 8.99 -19.23
CA ASN A 111 0.92 10.41 -19.38
C ASN A 111 1.11 11.14 -18.04
N GLN A 112 0.55 10.61 -16.96
CA GLN A 112 0.65 11.21 -15.63
C GLN A 112 0.73 10.13 -14.55
N LEU A 113 1.45 10.44 -13.48
CA LEU A 113 1.44 9.66 -12.26
C LEU A 113 0.26 10.12 -11.40
N VAL A 114 -0.80 9.34 -11.36
CA VAL A 114 -2.04 9.71 -10.65
C VAL A 114 -1.85 9.60 -9.15
N ARG A 115 -2.25 10.64 -8.42
CA ARG A 115 -2.16 10.71 -6.96
C ARG A 115 -3.15 9.76 -6.29
N THR A 116 -2.65 8.93 -5.39
CA THR A 116 -3.45 8.22 -4.38
C THR A 116 -3.73 9.18 -3.24
N MET A 117 -4.97 9.66 -3.13
CA MET A 117 -5.36 10.68 -2.14
C MET A 117 -5.89 10.08 -0.84
N TRP A 118 -6.35 8.84 -0.86
CA TRP A 118 -6.92 8.18 0.31
C TRP A 118 -6.51 6.70 0.35
N ILE A 119 -5.97 6.28 1.49
CA ILE A 119 -5.63 4.89 1.79
C ILE A 119 -6.47 4.42 2.97
N ILE A 120 -7.08 3.25 2.82
CA ILE A 120 -7.89 2.60 3.85
C ILE A 120 -7.14 1.34 4.28
N ILE A 121 -6.71 1.30 5.53
CA ILE A 121 -6.07 0.12 6.11
C ILE A 121 -7.11 -0.58 6.97
N GLU A 122 -7.56 -1.75 6.52
CA GLU A 122 -8.50 -2.59 7.25
C GLU A 122 -7.74 -3.77 7.87
N MET A 123 -7.93 -3.96 9.16
CA MET A 123 -7.36 -5.08 9.91
C MET A 123 -8.46 -5.85 10.62
N LYS A 124 -8.29 -7.17 10.68
CA LYS A 124 -9.11 -8.06 11.50
C LYS A 124 -8.25 -8.65 12.59
N HIS A 125 -8.66 -8.51 13.84
CA HIS A 125 -8.03 -9.21 14.95
C HIS A 125 -8.68 -10.58 15.20
N ALA A 126 -7.97 -11.46 15.90
CA ALA A 126 -8.48 -12.77 16.32
C ALA A 126 -9.71 -12.62 17.24
N GLU A 127 -10.56 -13.64 17.31
CA GLU A 127 -11.72 -13.63 18.22
C GLU A 127 -11.29 -13.39 19.68
N ARG A 128 -12.15 -12.68 20.42
CA ARG A 128 -11.95 -12.30 21.83
C ARG A 128 -13.28 -12.39 22.56
N ASP A 129 -13.21 -12.67 23.87
CA ASP A 129 -14.39 -12.72 24.75
C ASP A 129 -15.01 -11.33 24.99
N ALA A 130 -14.18 -10.28 24.96
CA ALA A 130 -14.60 -8.90 25.13
C ALA A 130 -14.05 -8.01 23.98
N PRO A 131 -14.84 -7.02 23.51
CA PRO A 131 -14.37 -6.07 22.51
C PRO A 131 -13.28 -5.16 23.09
N LEU A 132 -12.43 -4.64 22.21
CA LEU A 132 -11.38 -3.69 22.58
C LEU A 132 -11.97 -2.32 22.94
N ASN A 133 -11.29 -1.56 23.80
CA ASN A 133 -11.65 -0.17 24.04
C ASN A 133 -11.34 0.68 22.79
N ALA A 134 -12.39 1.25 22.20
CA ALA A 134 -12.27 2.03 20.97
C ALA A 134 -11.43 3.31 21.12
N GLU A 135 -11.46 3.95 22.29
CA GLU A 135 -10.70 5.18 22.55
C GLU A 135 -9.20 4.89 22.72
N SER A 136 -8.86 3.89 23.54
CA SER A 136 -7.48 3.42 23.71
C SER A 136 -6.89 2.93 22.38
N LEU A 137 -7.70 2.22 21.58
CA LEU A 137 -7.32 1.77 20.24
C LEU A 137 -7.04 2.93 19.29
N LYS A 138 -7.97 3.89 19.22
CA LYS A 138 -7.80 5.10 18.41
C LYS A 138 -6.53 5.85 18.81
N LYS A 139 -6.28 6.00 20.11
CA LYS A 139 -5.07 6.64 20.65
C LYS A 139 -3.81 5.88 20.24
N PHE A 140 -3.78 4.56 20.43
CA PHE A 140 -2.63 3.73 20.07
C PHE A 140 -2.23 3.90 18.60
N PHE A 141 -3.18 3.78 17.67
CA PHE A 141 -2.85 3.90 16.24
C PHE A 141 -2.50 5.33 15.84
N THR A 142 -3.19 6.34 16.40
CA THR A 142 -2.84 7.75 16.14
C THR A 142 -1.42 8.06 16.61
N ASP A 143 -1.06 7.66 17.82
CA ASP A 143 0.27 7.88 18.38
C ASP A 143 1.34 7.10 17.60
N THR A 144 1.06 5.85 17.24
CA THR A 144 1.97 5.02 16.44
C THR A 144 2.22 5.65 15.07
N ILE A 145 1.17 6.11 14.39
CA ILE A 145 1.29 6.68 13.05
C ILE A 145 2.05 8.00 13.05
N THR A 146 1.79 8.85 14.05
CA THR A 146 2.46 10.14 14.17
C THR A 146 3.91 10.02 14.65
N SER A 147 4.21 9.13 15.60
CA SER A 147 5.55 9.00 16.18
C SER A 147 6.47 8.10 15.35
N ARG A 148 6.04 6.86 15.07
CA ARG A 148 6.88 5.85 14.40
C ARG A 148 7.00 6.14 12.91
N TYR A 149 5.87 6.40 12.25
CA TYR A 149 5.83 6.65 10.79
C TYR A 149 5.89 8.13 10.41
N GLN A 150 5.99 9.04 11.39
CA GLN A 150 6.17 10.50 11.19
C GLN A 150 5.11 11.16 10.31
N LEU A 151 3.95 10.53 10.15
CA LEU A 151 2.87 11.15 9.40
C LEU A 151 2.26 12.25 10.25
N ASN A 152 2.12 13.45 9.68
CA ASN A 152 1.40 14.53 10.37
C ASN A 152 -0.04 14.08 10.69
N GLY A 153 -0.46 14.23 11.94
CA GLY A 153 -1.77 13.78 12.42
C GLY A 153 -2.96 14.35 11.63
N ARG A 154 -2.81 15.49 10.95
CA ARG A 154 -3.83 16.06 10.05
C ARG A 154 -4.21 15.14 8.88
N PHE A 155 -3.34 14.19 8.53
CA PHE A 155 -3.56 13.23 7.45
C PHE A 155 -4.19 11.92 7.96
N ILE A 156 -4.39 11.76 9.26
CA ILE A 156 -5.15 10.65 9.87
C ILE A 156 -6.61 11.10 9.94
N ALA A 157 -7.41 10.72 8.94
CA ALA A 157 -8.79 11.15 8.85
C ALA A 157 -9.70 10.43 9.85
N SER A 158 -9.46 9.14 10.09
CA SER A 158 -10.23 8.34 11.05
C SER A 158 -9.43 7.12 11.53
N VAL A 159 -9.74 6.68 12.75
CA VAL A 159 -9.43 5.34 13.26
C VAL A 159 -10.72 4.83 13.89
N LEU A 160 -11.32 3.82 13.26
CA LEU A 160 -12.61 3.25 13.64
C LEU A 160 -12.44 1.81 14.10
N TYR A 161 -13.24 1.41 15.08
CA TYR A 161 -13.29 0.06 15.58
C TYR A 161 -14.72 -0.46 15.56
N GLU A 162 -14.94 -1.52 14.79
CA GLU A 162 -16.19 -2.26 14.68
C GLU A 162 -15.85 -3.73 14.84
N ASN A 163 -15.95 -4.26 16.07
CA ASN A 163 -15.48 -5.60 16.42
C ASN A 163 -15.88 -6.66 15.35
N PRO A 164 -14.92 -7.45 14.78
CA PRO A 164 -13.48 -7.53 15.09
C PRO A 164 -12.56 -6.70 14.16
N TYR A 165 -13.12 -5.71 13.45
CA TYR A 165 -12.43 -4.92 12.44
C TYR A 165 -11.93 -3.58 12.96
N ILE A 166 -10.75 -3.20 12.49
CA ILE A 166 -10.10 -1.92 12.75
C ILE A 166 -9.85 -1.27 11.39
N THR A 167 -10.33 -0.04 11.21
CA THR A 167 -10.21 0.69 9.95
C THR A 167 -9.49 2.01 10.20
N ILE A 168 -8.42 2.26 9.44
CA ILE A 168 -7.64 3.50 9.50
C ILE A 168 -7.72 4.19 8.15
N ASP A 169 -8.21 5.43 8.15
CA ASP A 169 -8.27 6.27 6.96
C ASP A 169 -7.13 7.28 6.95
N LEU A 170 -6.26 7.20 5.94
CA LEU A 170 -5.21 8.18 5.68
C LEU A 170 -5.57 9.00 4.45
N LYS A 171 -5.66 10.33 4.59
CA LYS A 171 -6.05 11.23 3.48
C LYS A 171 -5.01 12.32 3.26
N GLN A 172 -4.45 12.40 2.06
CA GLN A 172 -3.42 13.38 1.68
C GLN A 172 -3.50 13.69 0.18
N ASN A 173 -4.20 14.77 -0.15
CA ASN A 173 -4.26 15.32 -1.52
C ASN A 173 -2.91 15.89 -1.95
N ALA A 174 -2.67 15.97 -3.27
CA ALA A 174 -1.45 16.55 -3.81
C ALA A 174 -1.20 17.99 -3.32
N SER A 175 -2.26 18.80 -3.23
CA SER A 175 -2.19 20.21 -2.78
C SER A 175 -1.85 20.39 -1.30
N HIS A 176 -2.02 19.35 -0.47
CA HIS A 176 -1.82 19.44 0.98
C HIS A 176 -0.42 18.99 1.41
N LYS A 177 0.29 18.27 0.54
CA LYS A 177 1.64 17.75 0.81
C LYS A 177 2.68 18.86 0.60
N VAL A 178 3.39 19.23 1.66
CA VAL A 178 4.49 20.19 1.58
C VAL A 178 5.85 19.48 1.51
N PRO A 179 6.92 20.13 1.00
CA PRO A 179 8.26 19.54 1.06
C PRO A 179 8.64 19.13 2.48
N GLY A 180 9.08 17.89 2.65
CA GLY A 180 9.41 17.29 3.95
C GLY A 180 8.28 16.47 4.58
N ASP A 181 7.03 16.59 4.12
CA ASP A 181 5.95 15.71 4.57
C ASP A 181 6.19 14.28 4.08
N VAL A 182 5.97 13.31 4.98
CA VAL A 182 5.91 11.89 4.65
C VAL A 182 4.66 11.60 3.82
N ASP A 183 4.80 10.71 2.82
CA ASP A 183 3.68 10.27 2.00
C ASP A 183 2.84 9.20 2.69
N ILE A 184 1.51 9.29 2.59
CA ILE A 184 0.62 8.24 3.12
C ILE A 184 0.88 6.86 2.51
N ALA A 185 1.37 6.79 1.26
CA ALA A 185 1.73 5.53 0.62
C ALA A 185 2.97 4.88 1.25
N ASP A 186 3.94 5.68 1.70
CA ASP A 186 5.12 5.20 2.41
C ASP A 186 4.71 4.69 3.79
N VAL A 187 3.91 5.46 4.53
CA VAL A 187 3.38 5.08 5.85
C VAL A 187 2.63 3.77 5.79
N ALA A 188 1.70 3.63 4.84
CA ALA A 188 0.92 2.40 4.68
C ALA A 188 1.82 1.19 4.37
N TYR A 189 2.89 1.38 3.59
CA TYR A 189 3.84 0.31 3.28
C TYR A 189 4.69 -0.10 4.48
N TYR A 190 5.21 0.85 5.26
CA TYR A 190 5.91 0.56 6.51
C TYR A 190 5.01 -0.15 7.51
N PHE A 191 3.79 0.38 7.69
CA PHE A 191 2.80 -0.20 8.57
C PHE A 191 2.48 -1.65 8.19
N GLU A 192 2.18 -1.90 6.90
CA GLU A 192 1.87 -3.23 6.39
C GLU A 192 3.04 -4.21 6.63
N LYS A 193 4.28 -3.77 6.43
CA LYS A 193 5.46 -4.59 6.69
C LYS A 193 5.64 -4.87 8.18
N ASP A 194 5.42 -3.89 9.03
CA ASP A 194 5.55 -4.02 10.48
C ASP A 194 4.52 -5.00 11.07
N VAL A 195 3.24 -4.90 10.69
CA VAL A 195 2.19 -5.81 11.18
C VAL A 195 2.35 -7.24 10.66
N LYS A 196 3.10 -7.42 9.56
CA LYS A 196 3.47 -8.74 9.00
C LYS A 196 4.79 -9.29 9.58
N GLY A 197 5.41 -8.62 10.56
CA GLY A 197 6.69 -9.03 11.15
C GLY A 197 7.89 -8.90 10.20
N GLN A 198 7.76 -8.04 9.17
CA GLN A 198 8.76 -7.81 8.13
C GLN A 198 9.33 -6.39 8.21
N SER A 199 9.52 -5.87 9.42
CA SER A 199 9.86 -4.46 9.65
C SER A 199 10.99 -3.95 8.76
N ILE A 200 10.85 -2.73 8.27
CA ILE A 200 11.88 -2.07 7.46
C ILE A 200 12.90 -1.35 8.36
N PHE A 201 12.54 -1.02 9.60
CA PHE A 201 13.43 -0.38 10.56
C PHE A 201 14.61 -1.30 10.92
N HIS A 202 15.76 -0.69 11.24
CA HIS A 202 16.96 -1.41 11.61
C HIS A 202 16.78 -2.10 12.97
N ASN A 203 17.18 -3.38 13.08
CA ASN A 203 17.06 -4.21 14.30
C ASN A 203 15.67 -4.18 14.97
N ASP A 204 14.61 -4.02 14.17
CA ASP A 204 13.23 -3.94 14.64
C ASP A 204 12.44 -5.20 14.22
N ALA A 205 11.64 -5.73 15.15
CA ALA A 205 10.87 -6.96 14.95
C ALA A 205 9.48 -6.74 14.34
N GLY A 206 9.05 -5.48 14.17
CA GLY A 206 7.72 -5.10 13.72
C GLY A 206 6.90 -4.42 14.81
N LEU A 207 5.63 -4.15 14.49
CA LEU A 207 4.72 -3.47 15.39
C LEU A 207 4.02 -4.48 16.30
N ASN A 208 4.24 -4.37 17.60
CA ASN A 208 3.45 -5.08 18.60
C ASN A 208 2.19 -4.26 18.94
N VAL A 209 1.02 -4.77 18.57
CA VAL A 209 -0.25 -4.09 18.84
C VAL A 209 -0.75 -4.50 20.22
N SER A 210 -0.85 -3.54 21.13
CA SER A 210 -1.33 -3.75 22.49
C SER A 210 -2.30 -2.63 22.87
N ILE A 211 -3.52 -2.99 23.24
CA ILE A 211 -4.57 -2.05 23.65
C ILE A 211 -4.85 -2.31 25.14
N ASP A 212 -4.74 -1.27 25.98
CA ASP A 212 -4.89 -1.38 27.44
C ASP A 212 -4.01 -2.47 28.08
N ASN A 213 -2.76 -2.60 27.59
CA ASN A 213 -1.80 -3.65 27.96
C ASN A 213 -2.20 -5.08 27.59
N GLU A 214 -3.24 -5.26 26.78
CA GLU A 214 -3.60 -6.55 26.22
C GLU A 214 -3.06 -6.69 24.79
N PRO A 215 -2.28 -7.75 24.48
CA PRO A 215 -1.80 -7.99 23.14
C PRO A 215 -2.97 -8.32 22.20
N VAL A 216 -2.91 -7.74 20.99
CA VAL A 216 -3.90 -7.94 19.94
C VAL A 216 -3.25 -8.67 18.77
N LYS A 217 -3.67 -9.92 18.56
CA LYS A 217 -3.25 -10.70 17.40
C LYS A 217 -4.05 -10.28 16.18
N LEU A 218 -3.37 -9.71 15.18
CA LEU A 218 -3.95 -9.41 13.87
C LEU A 218 -3.90 -10.68 12.99
N GLU A 219 -5.04 -11.04 12.39
CA GLU A 219 -5.16 -12.22 11.51
C GLU A 219 -5.13 -11.85 10.04
N LYS A 220 -5.68 -10.69 9.70
CA LYS A 220 -5.77 -10.20 8.33
C LYS A 220 -5.53 -8.71 8.30
N THR A 221 -4.78 -8.26 7.29
CA THR A 221 -4.59 -6.85 6.98
C THR A 221 -4.76 -6.68 5.47
N VAL A 222 -5.62 -5.75 5.08
CA VAL A 222 -5.88 -5.38 3.69
C VAL A 222 -5.72 -3.87 3.56
N VAL A 223 -5.07 -3.44 2.48
CA VAL A 223 -4.87 -2.02 2.19
C VAL A 223 -5.59 -1.69 0.89
N TYR A 224 -6.51 -0.75 0.94
CA TYR A 224 -7.23 -0.22 -0.22
C TYR A 224 -6.70 1.17 -0.58
N TYR A 225 -6.71 1.47 -1.88
CA TYR A 225 -6.15 2.70 -2.42
C TYR A 225 -7.21 3.41 -3.26
N VAL A 226 -7.38 4.70 -3.02
CA VAL A 226 -8.32 5.56 -3.74
C VAL A 226 -7.54 6.70 -4.39
N ASP A 227 -7.65 6.76 -5.71
CA ASP A 227 -6.95 7.72 -6.57
C ASP A 227 -7.80 8.96 -6.87
N GLU A 228 -7.15 10.10 -7.11
CA GLU A 228 -7.80 11.34 -7.58
C GLU A 228 -8.52 11.14 -8.93
N ILE A 229 -8.03 10.22 -9.75
CA ILE A 229 -8.63 9.85 -11.04
C ILE A 229 -8.91 8.36 -11.03
N ALA A 230 -10.17 7.99 -11.33
CA ALA A 230 -10.62 6.60 -11.37
C ALA A 230 -9.72 5.71 -12.26
N PRO A 231 -9.49 4.45 -11.88
CA PRO A 231 -8.70 3.53 -12.67
C PRO A 231 -9.41 3.11 -13.96
N GLU A 232 -8.64 2.68 -14.95
CA GLU A 232 -9.12 2.33 -16.29
C GLU A 232 -8.94 0.82 -16.53
N PHE A 233 -9.92 0.02 -16.10
CA PHE A 233 -9.94 -1.41 -16.37
C PHE A 233 -11.03 -1.77 -17.37
N SER A 234 -10.71 -2.63 -18.33
CA SER A 234 -11.70 -3.27 -19.20
C SER A 234 -12.56 -4.24 -18.38
N MET A 235 -13.84 -4.34 -18.72
CA MET A 235 -14.78 -5.29 -18.11
C MET A 235 -14.32 -6.76 -18.21
N LYS A 236 -13.35 -7.09 -19.08
CA LYS A 236 -12.72 -8.41 -19.15
C LYS A 236 -11.94 -8.80 -17.88
N SER A 237 -11.60 -7.84 -17.03
CA SER A 237 -10.90 -8.06 -15.75
C SER A 237 -11.83 -8.34 -14.56
N LEU A 238 -13.15 -8.22 -14.73
CA LEU A 238 -14.12 -8.56 -13.69
C LEU A 238 -14.09 -10.08 -13.46
N THR A 239 -13.91 -10.50 -12.20
CA THR A 239 -13.97 -11.91 -11.86
C THR A 239 -15.36 -12.48 -12.19
N PRO A 240 -15.47 -13.73 -12.69
CA PRO A 240 -16.76 -14.33 -13.06
C PRO A 240 -17.82 -14.27 -11.95
N GLY A 241 -17.38 -14.31 -10.69
CA GLY A 241 -18.26 -14.19 -9.52
C GLY A 241 -18.99 -12.85 -9.43
N LEU A 242 -18.35 -11.74 -9.77
CA LEU A 242 -18.97 -10.41 -9.71
C LEU A 242 -20.01 -10.22 -10.82
N ILE A 243 -19.73 -10.76 -12.02
CA ILE A 243 -20.67 -10.74 -13.15
C ILE A 243 -21.93 -11.57 -12.82
N ALA A 244 -21.76 -12.76 -12.24
CA ALA A 244 -22.87 -13.61 -11.85
C ALA A 244 -23.81 -12.92 -10.84
N VAL A 245 -23.25 -12.24 -9.83
CA VAL A 245 -24.04 -11.49 -8.85
C VAL A 245 -24.83 -10.36 -9.50
N ILE A 246 -24.19 -9.56 -10.35
CA ILE A 246 -24.86 -8.44 -11.04
C ILE A 246 -26.02 -8.94 -11.91
N VAL A 247 -25.82 -10.02 -12.67
CA VAL A 247 -26.86 -10.61 -13.53
C VAL A 247 -28.05 -11.09 -12.71
N VAL A 248 -27.80 -11.80 -11.60
CA VAL A 248 -28.88 -12.30 -10.73
C VAL A 248 -29.70 -11.15 -10.12
N VAL A 249 -29.02 -10.08 -9.67
CA VAL A 249 -29.70 -8.90 -9.11
C VAL A 249 -30.54 -8.20 -10.15
N VAL A 250 -30.02 -7.99 -11.36
CA VAL A 250 -30.77 -7.35 -12.46
C VAL A 250 -32.00 -8.17 -12.84
N ILE A 251 -31.86 -9.50 -12.97
CA ILE A 251 -32.98 -10.40 -13.28
C ILE A 251 -34.04 -10.34 -12.16
N ALA A 252 -33.64 -10.36 -10.89
CA ALA A 252 -34.56 -10.28 -9.76
C ALA A 252 -35.33 -8.96 -9.73
N ILE A 253 -34.67 -7.83 -9.99
CA ILE A 253 -35.31 -6.51 -10.07
C ILE A 253 -36.31 -6.47 -11.23
N VAL A 254 -35.91 -6.95 -12.42
CA VAL A 254 -36.80 -7.00 -13.59
C VAL A 254 -38.02 -7.88 -13.30
N ALA A 255 -37.83 -9.06 -12.71
CA ALA A 255 -38.92 -9.94 -12.33
C ALA A 255 -39.87 -9.29 -11.31
N ALA A 256 -39.33 -8.62 -10.29
CA ALA A 256 -40.13 -7.89 -9.30
C ALA A 256 -40.95 -6.76 -9.93
N VAL A 257 -40.34 -5.98 -10.84
CA VAL A 257 -41.04 -4.92 -11.59
C VAL A 257 -42.13 -5.49 -12.48
N VAL A 258 -41.86 -6.59 -13.18
CA VAL A 258 -42.87 -7.26 -14.02
C VAL A 258 -44.04 -7.74 -13.18
N VAL A 259 -43.79 -8.39 -12.04
CA VAL A 259 -44.86 -8.83 -11.12
C VAL A 259 -45.67 -7.63 -10.62
N LEU A 260 -45.02 -6.54 -10.18
CA LEU A 260 -45.68 -5.32 -9.74
C LEU A 260 -46.57 -4.69 -10.82
N VAL A 261 -46.10 -4.62 -12.07
CA VAL A 261 -46.88 -4.10 -13.20
C VAL A 261 -48.03 -5.04 -13.58
N SER A 262 -47.83 -6.35 -13.45
CA SER A 262 -48.85 -7.37 -13.76
C SER A 262 -49.96 -7.41 -12.71
N SER A 263 -49.63 -7.19 -11.43
CA SER A 263 -50.61 -7.16 -10.34
C SER A 263 -51.39 -5.84 -10.24
N ASN A 264 -50.93 -4.78 -10.91
CA ASN A 264 -51.60 -3.48 -10.97
C ASN A 264 -52.44 -3.27 -12.26
N LYS A 265 -52.66 -4.33 -13.05
CA LYS A 265 -53.61 -4.38 -14.18
C LYS A 265 -54.79 -5.27 -13.83
#